data_AF-T0GHZ7-F1
#
_entry.id   AF-T0GHZ7-F1
#
_cell.length_a   1.000
_cell.length_b   1.000
_cell.length_c   1.000
_cell.angle_alpha   90.00
_cell.angle_beta   90.00
_cell.angle_gamma   90.00
#
_symmetry.space_group_name_H-M   'P 1'
#
loop_
_entity.id
_entity.type
_entity.pdbx_description
1 polymer ?
#
loop_
_entity_poly.entity_id
_entity_poly.type
_entity_poly.pdbx_seq_one_letter_code
_entity_poly.pdbx_strand_id
1 'polypeptide(L)'
;MELNEKLLYHQIHPLKFCIDFSTGLFTTYLAWNHNLFWFLILFLTPSVLITILLIKFADLESLKNSDFGKYVKKYMSKTIEGIRLAGQFLMWTAAWLHLPVLIGIGFVVIIGGWLFGLLMEWKNKRTRL
;
A
#
# COMPACT_ATOMS: atom_id res chain seq x y z
N MET A 1 13.42 -7.15 -18.23
CA MET A 1 12.02 -7.16 -17.74
C MET A 1 11.09 -6.39 -18.66
N GLU A 2 9.91 -6.94 -18.96
CA GLU A 2 8.81 -6.20 -19.59
C GLU A 2 8.23 -5.11 -18.67
N LEU A 3 7.55 -4.10 -19.24
CA LEU A 3 6.91 -3.02 -18.50
C LEU A 3 5.89 -3.53 -17.47
N ASN A 4 5.14 -4.57 -17.81
CA ASN A 4 4.16 -5.20 -16.91
C ASN A 4 4.84 -5.84 -15.69
N GLU A 5 6.00 -6.45 -15.87
CA GLU A 5 6.80 -6.95 -14.75
C GLU A 5 7.32 -5.80 -13.90
N LYS A 6 7.86 -4.74 -14.50
CA LYS A 6 8.32 -3.56 -13.74
C LYS A 6 7.19 -2.91 -12.93
N LEU A 7 5.98 -2.84 -13.49
CA LEU A 7 4.80 -2.34 -12.79
C LEU A 7 4.36 -3.25 -11.64
N LEU A 8 4.59 -4.56 -11.72
CA LEU A 8 4.36 -5.44 -10.57
C LEU A 8 5.45 -5.28 -9.51
N TYR A 9 6.73 -5.28 -9.93
CA TYR A 9 7.87 -5.31 -9.01
C TYR A 9 8.17 -3.95 -8.35
N HIS A 10 7.74 -2.82 -8.93
CA HIS A 10 7.92 -1.52 -8.27
C HIS A 10 7.06 -1.38 -7.00
N GLN A 11 5.88 -2.02 -6.96
CA GLN A 11 4.97 -1.98 -5.80
C GLN A 11 5.59 -2.63 -4.55
N ILE A 12 6.57 -3.50 -4.76
CA ILE A 12 7.19 -4.33 -3.73
C ILE A 12 8.42 -3.66 -3.11
N HIS A 13 8.87 -2.55 -3.69
CA HIS A 13 10.09 -1.90 -3.22
C HIS A 13 9.85 -1.32 -1.81
N PRO A 14 10.69 -1.65 -0.80
CA PRO A 14 10.51 -1.17 0.57
C PRO A 14 10.38 0.36 0.65
N LEU A 15 11.11 1.06 -0.22
CA LEU A 15 11.03 2.52 -0.34
C LEU A 15 9.63 3.01 -0.74
N LYS A 16 8.93 2.32 -1.65
CA LYS A 16 7.56 2.68 -2.02
C LYS A 16 6.61 2.44 -0.85
N PHE A 17 6.77 1.32 -0.14
CA PHE A 17 5.99 1.07 1.07
C PHE A 17 6.19 2.17 2.13
N CYS A 18 7.43 2.56 2.42
CA CYS A 18 7.73 3.64 3.37
C CYS A 18 7.12 4.97 2.94
N ILE A 19 7.22 5.31 1.65
CA ILE A 19 6.64 6.55 1.12
C ILE A 19 5.12 6.51 1.17
N ASP A 20 4.48 5.43 0.70
CA ASP A 20 3.03 5.29 0.70
C ASP A 20 2.48 5.32 2.13
N PHE A 21 3.15 4.66 3.09
CA PHE A 21 2.77 4.66 4.50
C PHE A 21 2.90 6.05 5.13
N SER A 22 4.04 6.71 4.95
CA SER A 22 4.28 8.06 5.46
C SER A 22 3.28 9.05 4.86
N THR A 23 3.08 8.98 3.55
CA THR A 23 2.14 9.83 2.82
C THR A 23 0.71 9.59 3.27
N GLY A 24 0.31 8.34 3.51
CA GLY A 24 -1.00 7.99 4.07
C GLY A 24 -1.24 8.63 5.44
N LEU A 25 -0.25 8.62 6.33
CA LEU A 25 -0.34 9.29 7.63
C LEU A 25 -0.45 10.81 7.50
N PHE A 26 0.45 11.44 6.72
CA PHE A 26 0.43 12.89 6.52
C PHE A 26 -0.86 13.37 5.86
N THR A 27 -1.37 12.66 4.85
CA THR A 27 -2.62 13.01 4.18
C THR A 27 -3.84 12.81 5.08
N THR A 28 -3.83 11.78 5.94
CA THR A 28 -4.87 11.61 6.98
C THR A 28 -4.84 12.77 7.99
N TYR A 29 -3.66 13.19 8.42
CA TYR A 29 -3.51 14.38 9.28
C TYR A 29 -3.97 15.67 8.59
N LEU A 30 -3.68 15.85 7.30
CA LEU A 30 -4.15 17.01 6.55
C LEU A 30 -5.67 17.00 6.35
N ALA A 31 -6.25 15.82 6.11
CA ALA A 31 -7.70 15.63 6.04
C ALA A 31 -8.38 15.98 7.37
N TRP A 32 -7.79 15.59 8.51
CA TRP A 32 -8.24 16.00 9.84
C TRP A 32 -8.27 17.54 9.99
N ASN A 33 -7.23 18.22 9.52
CA ASN A 33 -7.14 19.68 9.58
C ASN A 33 -7.92 20.40 8.46
N HIS A 34 -8.71 19.67 7.65
CA HIS A 34 -9.45 20.20 6.51
C HIS A 34 -8.56 20.97 5.49
N ASN A 35 -7.26 20.65 5.45
CA ASN A 35 -6.31 21.33 4.58
C ASN A 35 -6.29 20.67 3.19
N LEU A 36 -7.31 21.01 2.40
CA LEU A 36 -7.54 20.39 1.09
C LEU A 36 -6.39 20.67 0.11
N PHE A 37 -5.78 21.86 0.17
CA PHE A 37 -4.70 22.24 -0.74
C PHE A 37 -3.50 21.30 -0.62
N TRP A 38 -2.97 21.13 0.60
CA TRP A 38 -1.84 20.23 0.82
C TRP A 38 -2.24 18.76 0.70
N PHE A 39 -3.48 18.40 1.06
CA PHE A 39 -4.01 17.06 0.82
C PHE A 39 -3.96 16.70 -0.68
N LEU A 40 -4.45 17.58 -1.56
CA LEU A 40 -4.46 17.35 -3.01
C LEU A 40 -3.04 17.29 -3.61
N ILE A 41 -2.09 18.03 -3.06
CA ILE A 41 -0.69 17.93 -3.49
C ILE A 41 -0.10 16.58 -3.05
N LEU A 42 -0.33 16.17 -1.80
CA LEU A 42 0.39 15.05 -1.19
C LEU A 42 -0.30 13.70 -1.38
N PHE A 43 -1.60 13.61 -1.69
CA PHE A 43 -2.26 12.30 -1.80
C PHE A 43 -1.75 11.44 -2.96
N LEU A 44 -1.25 12.07 -4.03
CA LEU A 44 -0.82 11.35 -5.24
C LEU A 44 0.63 11.62 -5.62
N THR A 45 1.13 12.83 -5.42
CA THR A 45 2.46 13.25 -5.90
C THR A 45 3.60 12.35 -5.39
N PRO A 46 3.72 12.05 -4.08
CA PRO A 46 4.78 11.18 -3.58
C PRO A 46 4.72 9.78 -4.18
N SER A 47 3.52 9.20 -4.30
CA SER A 47 3.30 7.87 -4.88
C SER A 47 3.66 7.81 -6.37
N VAL A 48 3.37 8.87 -7.13
CA VAL A 48 3.72 8.95 -8.57
C VAL A 48 5.22 9.13 -8.73
N LEU A 49 5.84 10.05 -7.99
CA LEU A 49 7.27 10.31 -8.05
C LEU A 49 8.09 9.07 -7.71
N ILE A 50 7.74 8.35 -6.64
CA ILE A 50 8.47 7.13 -6.28
C ILE A 50 8.30 6.04 -7.33
N THR A 51 7.12 5.94 -7.95
CA THR A 51 6.88 4.97 -9.03
C THR A 51 7.79 5.24 -10.22
N ILE A 52 7.89 6.50 -10.65
CA ILE A 52 8.78 6.91 -11.75
C ILE A 52 10.24 6.61 -11.41
N LEU A 53 10.68 6.98 -10.19
CA LEU A 53 12.05 6.75 -9.73
C LEU A 53 12.39 5.26 -9.71
N LEU A 54 11.50 4.42 -9.20
CA LEU A 54 11.73 2.98 -9.12
C LEU A 54 11.75 2.31 -10.49
N ILE A 55 10.86 2.69 -11.41
CA ILE A 55 10.85 2.14 -12.78
C ILE A 55 12.14 2.50 -13.53
N LYS A 56 12.70 3.69 -13.27
CA LYS A 56 13.86 4.23 -13.98
C LYS A 56 15.20 3.82 -13.37
N PHE A 57 15.29 3.69 -12.04
CA PHE A 57 16.57 3.56 -11.34
C PHE A 57 16.69 2.34 -10.43
N ALA A 58 15.60 1.67 -10.04
CA ALA A 58 15.70 0.53 -9.14
C ALA A 58 16.05 -0.75 -9.90
N ASP A 59 16.94 -1.56 -9.31
CA ASP A 59 17.18 -2.93 -9.75
C ASP A 59 16.02 -3.83 -9.28
N LEU A 60 15.01 -3.93 -10.14
CA LEU A 60 13.81 -4.73 -9.91
C LEU A 60 14.05 -6.24 -10.07
N GLU A 61 15.16 -6.66 -10.69
CA GLU A 61 15.50 -8.08 -10.87
C GLU A 61 15.95 -8.72 -9.56
N SER A 62 16.77 -8.01 -8.78
CA SER A 62 17.13 -8.46 -7.42
C SER A 62 15.89 -8.62 -6.53
N LEU A 63 14.94 -7.68 -6.65
CA LEU A 63 13.70 -7.70 -5.87
C LEU A 63 12.77 -8.85 -6.25
N LYS A 64 12.70 -9.20 -7.55
CA LYS A 64 11.93 -10.35 -8.07
C LYS A 64 12.38 -11.69 -7.47
N ASN A 65 13.67 -11.85 -7.21
CA ASN A 65 14.24 -13.10 -6.71
C ASN A 65 14.17 -13.24 -5.17
N SER A 66 13.87 -12.15 -4.46
CA SER A 66 13.68 -12.15 -3.01
C SER A 66 12.42 -12.92 -2.57
N ASP A 67 12.41 -13.42 -1.33
CA ASP A 67 11.24 -14.11 -0.78
C ASP A 67 10.02 -13.20 -0.66
N PHE A 68 10.24 -11.90 -0.43
CA PHE A 68 9.18 -10.89 -0.45
C PHE A 68 8.62 -10.66 -1.87
N GLY A 69 9.48 -10.68 -2.90
CA GLY A 69 9.07 -10.64 -4.30
C GLY A 69 8.20 -11.83 -4.71
N LYS A 70 8.54 -13.04 -4.25
CA LYS A 70 7.75 -14.26 -4.46
C LYS A 70 6.40 -14.20 -3.74
N TYR A 71 6.37 -13.70 -2.50
CA TYR A 71 5.14 -13.50 -1.74
C TYR A 71 4.18 -12.54 -2.45
N VAL A 72 4.67 -11.36 -2.84
CA VAL A 72 3.83 -10.34 -3.47
C VAL A 72 3.37 -10.76 -4.85
N LYS A 73 4.21 -11.42 -5.66
CA LYS A 73 3.77 -12.03 -6.93
C LYS A 73 2.61 -13.01 -6.75
N LYS A 74 2.58 -13.75 -5.64
CA LYS A 74 1.59 -14.80 -5.37
C LYS A 74 0.29 -14.26 -4.76
N TYR A 75 0.37 -13.24 -3.91
CA TYR A 75 -0.76 -12.80 -3.08
C TYR A 75 -1.23 -11.36 -3.33
N MET A 76 -0.41 -10.50 -3.93
CA MET A 76 -0.80 -9.13 -4.23
C MET A 76 -1.56 -9.07 -5.54
N SER A 77 -2.86 -9.31 -5.46
CA SER A 77 -3.79 -9.13 -6.57
C SER A 77 -4.34 -7.71 -6.61
N LYS A 78 -4.90 -7.32 -7.77
CA LYS A 78 -5.64 -6.05 -7.92
C LYS A 78 -6.76 -5.90 -6.88
N THR A 79 -7.34 -7.00 -6.40
CA THR A 79 -8.36 -6.99 -5.34
C THR A 79 -7.79 -6.53 -4.01
N ILE A 80 -6.60 -7.03 -3.62
CA ILE A 80 -5.93 -6.63 -2.37
C ILE A 80 -5.51 -5.16 -2.43
N GLU A 81 -5.01 -4.71 -3.60
CA GLU A 81 -4.73 -3.30 -3.83
C GLU A 81 -6.00 -2.44 -3.69
N GLY A 82 -7.12 -2.88 -4.25
CA GLY A 82 -8.43 -2.23 -4.09
C GLY A 82 -8.91 -2.15 -2.64
N ILE A 83 -8.74 -3.22 -1.85
CA ILE A 83 -9.08 -3.23 -0.42
C ILE A 83 -8.24 -2.22 0.36
N ARG A 84 -6.93 -2.14 0.07
CA ARG A 84 -6.04 -1.16 0.70
C ARG A 84 -6.45 0.27 0.36
N LEU A 85 -6.77 0.54 -0.91
CA LEU A 85 -7.27 1.85 -1.33
C LEU A 85 -8.59 2.20 -0.64
N ALA A 86 -9.53 1.25 -0.54
CA ALA A 86 -10.78 1.45 0.18
C ALA A 86 -10.55 1.78 1.66
N GLY A 87 -9.61 1.09 2.32
CA GLY A 87 -9.19 1.41 3.69
C GLY A 87 -8.61 2.82 3.81
N GLN A 88 -7.80 3.27 2.84
CA GLN A 88 -7.24 4.63 2.84
C GLN A 88 -8.32 5.70 2.62
N PHE A 89 -9.27 5.47 1.72
CA PHE A 89 -10.42 6.36 1.52
C PHE A 89 -11.29 6.45 2.78
N LEU A 90 -11.49 5.32 3.47
CA LEU A 90 -12.19 5.30 4.75
C LEU A 90 -11.44 6.14 5.80
N MET A 91 -10.11 6.03 5.88
CA MET A 91 -9.30 6.86 6.78
C MET A 91 -9.42 8.35 6.46
N TRP A 92 -9.36 8.75 5.19
CA TRP A 92 -9.49 10.15 4.78
C TRP A 92 -10.87 10.73 5.09
N THR A 93 -11.94 10.01 4.78
CA THR A 93 -13.32 10.44 5.07
C THR A 93 -13.59 10.47 6.57
N ALA A 94 -13.11 9.48 7.33
CA ALA A 94 -13.19 9.45 8.77
C ALA A 94 -12.39 10.57 9.43
N ALA A 95 -11.20 10.89 8.93
CA ALA A 95 -10.40 12.00 9.42
C ALA A 95 -11.08 13.34 9.17
N TRP A 96 -11.65 13.53 7.97
CA TRP A 96 -12.44 14.72 7.65
C TRP A 96 -13.65 14.89 8.58
N LEU A 97 -14.32 13.79 8.93
CA LEU A 97 -15.46 13.79 9.87
C LEU A 97 -15.07 13.76 11.34
N HIS A 98 -13.76 13.81 11.66
CA HIS A 98 -13.23 13.70 13.02
C HIS A 98 -13.66 12.43 13.79
N LEU A 99 -13.72 11.29 13.10
CA LEU A 99 -14.14 9.99 13.65
C LEU A 99 -12.93 9.06 13.86
N PRO A 100 -12.20 9.15 15.00
CA PRO A 100 -10.94 8.42 15.20
C PRO A 100 -11.10 6.89 15.18
N VAL A 101 -12.25 6.38 15.61
CA VAL A 101 -12.55 4.94 15.57
C VAL A 101 -12.56 4.42 14.12
N LEU A 102 -13.16 5.16 13.20
CA LEU A 102 -13.21 4.80 11.78
C LEU A 102 -11.85 4.92 11.10
N ILE A 103 -10.99 5.86 11.55
CA ILE A 103 -9.58 5.90 11.13
C ILE A 103 -8.88 4.60 11.54
N GLY A 104 -9.08 4.14 12.78
CA GLY A 104 -8.56 2.87 13.26
C GLY A 104 -9.04 1.67 12.45
N ILE A 105 -10.33 1.63 12.11
CA ILE A 105 -10.91 0.58 11.26
C ILE A 105 -10.27 0.59 9.86
N GLY A 106 -10.15 1.75 9.23
CA GLY A 106 -9.50 1.88 7.92
C GLY A 106 -8.04 1.41 7.95
N PHE A 107 -7.31 1.73 9.02
CA PHE A 107 -5.95 1.25 9.22
C PHE A 107 -5.87 -0.28 9.34
N VAL A 108 -6.79 -0.90 10.11
CA VAL A 108 -6.90 -2.36 10.22
C VAL A 108 -7.20 -3.00 8.87
N VAL A 109 -8.04 -2.40 8.03
CA VAL A 109 -8.33 -2.88 6.67
C VAL A 109 -7.08 -2.87 5.80
N ILE A 110 -6.28 -1.79 5.85
CA ILE A 110 -5.02 -1.69 5.10
C ILE A 110 -4.02 -2.77 5.54
N ILE A 111 -3.83 -2.94 6.85
CA ILE A 111 -2.96 -3.98 7.42
C ILE A 111 -3.47 -5.36 7.03
N GLY A 112 -4.78 -5.61 7.12
CA GLY A 112 -5.41 -6.86 6.72
C GLY A 112 -5.15 -7.20 5.25
N GLY A 113 -5.18 -6.20 4.37
CA GLY A 113 -4.80 -6.37 2.96
C GLY A 113 -3.35 -6.81 2.79
N TRP A 114 -2.41 -6.19 3.50
CA TRP A 114 -1.00 -6.59 3.47
C TRP A 114 -0.74 -8.00 4.03
N LEU A 115 -1.41 -8.32 5.14
CA LEU A 115 -1.25 -9.59 5.84
C LEU A 115 -2.09 -10.72 5.22
N PHE A 116 -2.96 -10.44 4.25
CA PHE A 116 -3.86 -11.42 3.66
C PHE A 116 -3.12 -12.66 3.14
N GLY A 117 -1.99 -12.47 2.45
CA GLY A 117 -1.17 -13.57 1.96
C GLY A 117 -0.59 -14.42 3.09
N LEU A 118 -0.07 -13.80 4.15
CA LEU A 118 0.48 -14.48 5.32
C LEU A 118 -0.60 -15.27 6.07
N LEU A 119 -1.80 -14.70 6.21
CA LEU A 119 -2.95 -15.36 6.82
C LEU A 119 -3.41 -16.57 6.01
N MET A 120 -3.43 -16.45 4.67
CA MET A 120 -3.81 -17.55 3.78
C MET A 120 -2.77 -18.69 3.81
N GLU A 121 -1.48 -18.35 3.86
CA GLU A 121 -0.39 -19.33 3.95
C GLU A 121 -0.36 -20.04 5.30
N TRP A 122 -0.62 -19.31 6.39
CA TRP A 122 -0.78 -19.87 7.73
C TRP A 122 -1.99 -20.81 7.82
N LYS A 123 -3.14 -20.42 7.26
CA LYS A 123 -4.34 -21.26 7.18
C LYS A 123 -4.07 -22.56 6.42
N ASN A 124 -3.40 -22.47 5.26
CA ASN A 124 -3.07 -23.63 4.43
C ASN A 124 -2.04 -24.58 5.08
N LYS A 125 -1.12 -24.07 5.90
CA LYS A 125 -0.22 -24.93 6.70
C LYS A 125 -0.98 -25.65 7.81
N ARG A 126 -1.94 -25.00 8.45
CA ARG A 126 -2.74 -25.57 9.54
C ARG A 126 -3.72 -26.65 9.06
N THR A 127 -4.25 -26.57 7.84
CA THR A 127 -5.12 -27.61 7.25
C THR A 127 -4.38 -28.82 6.68
N ARG A 128 -3.04 -28.79 6.62
CA ARG A 128 -2.19 -29.92 6.18
C ARG A 128 -1.59 -30.74 7.33
N LEU A 129 -1.86 -30.35 8.58
CA LEU A 129 -1.56 -31.09 9.80
C LEU A 129 -2.82 -31.82 10.26
#